data_AF-A0A9J6H1L1-F1
#
_entry.id   AF-A0A9J6H1L1-F1
#
_cell.length_a   1.000
_cell.length_b   1.000
_cell.length_c   1.000
_cell.angle_alpha   90.00
_cell.angle_beta   90.00
_cell.angle_gamma   90.00
#
_symmetry.space_group_name_H-M   'P 1'
#
loop_
_entity.id
_entity.type
_entity.pdbx_description
1 polymer ?
#
loop_
_entity_poly.entity_id
_entity_poly.type
_entity_poly.pdbx_seq_one_letter_code
_entity_poly.pdbx_strand_id
1 'polypeptide(L)'
;MWSSVSPPKNARIENLLRRAVVIYRDDPDMEDLLDTLQSSLHCCGVTSRGYLDWQRNAYFNCSLWNPSRERCAVPYSCCRNQDRVPNVMCGYGVTDTAKKSLAVVERKIYTRGCLQALAQMVKENAVLVSVLSAVTVGSLAVGIAGAMLLIHSIHAARRAATEANRRSATAERPSSMMSGV
;
A
#
# COMPACT_ATOMS: atom_id res chain seq x y z
N MET A 1 6.16 -5.27 -39.27
CA MET A 1 5.07 -5.57 -38.32
C MET A 1 5.69 -5.88 -36.96
N TRP A 2 6.08 -4.84 -36.23
CA TRP A 2 6.59 -4.97 -34.85
C TRP A 2 5.43 -4.62 -33.93
N SER A 3 4.80 -5.64 -33.36
CA SER A 3 3.83 -5.42 -32.29
C SER A 3 4.61 -5.09 -31.02
N SER A 4 4.70 -3.80 -30.68
CA SER A 4 5.03 -3.36 -29.32
C SER A 4 3.92 -3.81 -28.39
N VAL A 5 4.00 -5.04 -27.91
CA VAL A 5 3.21 -5.51 -26.78
C VAL A 5 3.80 -4.82 -25.54
N SER A 6 3.21 -3.69 -25.15
CA SER A 6 3.45 -3.16 -23.80
C SER A 6 3.10 -4.25 -22.79
N PRO A 7 3.96 -4.54 -21.79
CA PRO A 7 3.59 -5.48 -20.75
C PRO A 7 2.30 -5.00 -20.06
N PRO A 8 1.39 -5.90 -19.65
CA PRO A 8 0.20 -5.50 -18.91
C PRO A 8 0.63 -4.68 -17.69
N LYS A 9 -0.09 -3.60 -17.36
CA LYS A 9 0.23 -2.68 -16.24
C LYS A 9 0.53 -3.41 -14.92
N ASN A 10 -0.07 -4.59 -14.78
CA ASN A 10 0.02 -5.53 -13.67
C ASN A 10 1.44 -6.11 -13.49
N ALA A 11 2.27 -6.16 -14.54
CA ALA A 11 3.58 -6.81 -14.52
C ALA A 11 4.56 -6.17 -13.54
N ARG A 12 4.53 -4.83 -13.38
CA ARG A 12 5.39 -4.13 -12.43
C ARG A 12 5.01 -4.46 -10.98
N ILE A 13 3.71 -4.45 -10.68
CA ILE A 13 3.18 -4.77 -9.35
C ILE A 13 3.44 -6.25 -9.04
N GLU A 14 3.21 -7.13 -10.01
CA GLU A 14 3.49 -8.55 -9.87
C GLU A 14 4.97 -8.80 -9.53
N ASN A 15 5.90 -8.13 -10.22
CA ASN A 15 7.33 -8.27 -9.93
C ASN A 15 7.71 -7.79 -8.52
N LEU A 16 7.11 -6.69 -8.04
CA LEU A 16 7.32 -6.20 -6.69
C LEU A 16 6.83 -7.21 -5.65
N LEU A 17 5.60 -7.71 -5.80
CA LEU A 17 5.02 -8.70 -4.88
C LEU A 17 5.77 -10.04 -4.94
N ARG A 18 6.22 -10.46 -6.11
CA ARG A 18 7.08 -11.66 -6.25
C ARG A 18 8.40 -11.49 -5.51
N ARG A 19 9.00 -10.30 -5.54
CA ARG A 19 10.20 -10.00 -4.76
C ARG A 19 9.90 -10.05 -3.27
N ALA A 20 8.79 -9.47 -2.82
CA ALA A 20 8.35 -9.53 -1.43
C ALA A 20 8.22 -10.97 -0.91
N VAL A 21 7.71 -11.91 -1.73
CA VAL A 21 7.68 -13.34 -1.37
C VAL A 21 9.08 -13.91 -1.14
N VAL A 22 10.07 -13.54 -1.95
CA VAL A 22 11.45 -14.02 -1.81
C VAL A 22 12.07 -13.53 -0.51
N ILE A 23 11.90 -12.26 -0.16
CA ILE A 23 12.49 -11.63 1.03
C ILE A 23 11.58 -11.68 2.27
N TYR A 24 10.47 -12.42 2.23
CA TYR A 24 9.43 -12.44 3.27
C TYR A 24 9.98 -12.71 4.68
N ARG A 25 10.95 -13.61 4.84
CA ARG A 25 11.58 -13.93 6.13
C ARG A 25 12.79 -13.04 6.47
N ASP A 26 13.27 -12.27 5.50
CA ASP A 26 14.47 -11.45 5.64
C ASP A 26 14.13 -10.03 6.13
N ASP A 27 12.87 -9.60 5.95
CA ASP A 27 12.38 -8.26 6.29
C ASP A 27 11.02 -8.33 7.02
N PRO A 28 10.96 -7.91 8.30
CA PRO A 28 9.71 -7.87 9.07
C PRO A 28 8.58 -7.07 8.42
N ASP A 29 8.91 -6.01 7.68
CA ASP A 29 7.91 -5.17 7.02
C ASP A 29 7.25 -5.94 5.86
N MET A 30 8.01 -6.80 5.18
CA MET A 30 7.48 -7.65 4.11
C MET A 30 6.65 -8.81 4.67
N GLU A 31 7.01 -9.31 5.85
CA GLU A 31 6.20 -10.30 6.59
C GLU A 31 4.82 -9.74 6.93
N ASP A 32 4.77 -8.59 7.62
CA ASP A 32 3.52 -7.93 8.01
C ASP A 32 2.67 -7.50 6.79
N LEU A 33 3.32 -6.93 5.77
CA LEU A 33 2.64 -6.52 4.55
C LEU A 33 1.96 -7.71 3.85
N LEU A 34 2.69 -8.81 3.63
CA LEU A 34 2.15 -9.97 2.94
C LEU A 34 1.10 -10.69 3.77
N ASP A 35 1.28 -10.80 5.08
CA ASP A 35 0.32 -11.44 5.97
C ASP A 35 -0.98 -10.65 6.07
N THR A 36 -0.88 -9.32 6.17
CA THR A 36 -2.04 -8.42 6.16
C THR A 36 -2.79 -8.49 4.83
N LEU A 37 -2.06 -8.48 3.71
CA LEU A 37 -2.67 -8.61 2.38
C LEU A 37 -3.39 -9.95 2.21
N GLN A 38 -2.76 -11.05 2.59
CA GLN A 38 -3.32 -12.40 2.44
C GLN A 38 -4.55 -12.62 3.30
N SER A 39 -4.50 -12.16 4.56
CA SER A 39 -5.60 -12.27 5.50
C SER A 39 -6.79 -11.38 5.09
N SER A 40 -6.52 -10.12 4.72
CA SER A 40 -7.58 -9.15 4.37
C SER A 40 -8.26 -9.47 3.05
N LEU A 41 -7.50 -9.98 2.07
CA LEU A 41 -8.02 -10.32 0.75
C LEU A 41 -8.37 -11.80 0.61
N HIS A 42 -8.25 -12.62 1.65
CA HIS A 42 -8.55 -14.06 1.59
C HIS A 42 -7.90 -14.73 0.37
N CYS A 43 -6.58 -14.56 0.24
CA CYS A 43 -5.76 -15.01 -0.87
C CYS A 43 -4.43 -15.58 -0.35
N CYS A 44 -3.66 -16.22 -1.21
CA CYS A 44 -2.34 -16.74 -0.88
C CYS A 44 -1.39 -16.60 -2.07
N GLY A 45 -0.21 -16.04 -1.83
CA GLY A 45 0.77 -15.74 -2.87
C GLY A 45 0.29 -14.68 -3.87
N VAL A 46 0.91 -14.63 -5.06
CA VAL A 46 0.81 -13.45 -5.95
C VAL A 46 0.02 -13.75 -7.21
N THR A 47 0.35 -14.85 -7.88
CA THR A 47 -0.11 -15.21 -9.23
C THR A 47 -1.40 -16.02 -9.24
N SER A 48 -1.93 -16.35 -10.41
CA SER A 48 -3.10 -17.23 -10.54
C SER A 48 -2.93 -18.60 -9.85
N ARG A 49 -1.70 -19.13 -9.76
CA ARG A 49 -1.36 -20.31 -8.94
C ARG A 49 -0.71 -19.89 -7.62
N GLY A 50 -1.39 -18.99 -6.92
CA GLY A 50 -0.80 -18.14 -5.89
C GLY A 50 -0.05 -18.88 -4.80
N TYR A 51 -0.67 -19.88 -4.17
CA TYR A 51 -0.04 -20.62 -3.06
C TYR A 51 1.28 -21.31 -3.44
N LEU A 52 1.52 -21.60 -4.73
CA LEU A 52 2.77 -22.18 -5.21
C LEU A 52 3.89 -21.16 -5.38
N ASP A 53 3.60 -19.85 -5.40
CA ASP A 53 4.64 -18.82 -5.46
C ASP A 53 5.57 -18.87 -4.24
N TRP A 54 5.08 -19.39 -3.11
CA TRP A 54 5.86 -19.60 -1.89
C TRP A 54 7.06 -20.53 -2.08
N GLN A 55 7.06 -21.41 -3.09
CA GLN A 55 8.24 -22.22 -3.39
C GLN A 55 9.47 -21.39 -3.83
N ARG A 56 9.30 -20.10 -4.15
CA ARG A 56 10.40 -19.19 -4.49
C ARG A 56 11.15 -18.67 -3.27
N ASN A 57 10.55 -18.74 -2.10
CA ASN A 57 11.18 -18.35 -0.85
C ASN A 57 12.10 -19.48 -0.34
N ALA A 58 13.29 -19.14 0.14
CA ALA A 58 14.29 -20.11 0.58
C ALA A 58 13.80 -21.03 1.71
N TYR A 59 12.92 -20.54 2.60
CA TYR A 59 12.40 -21.30 3.73
C TYR A 59 11.24 -22.21 3.35
N PHE A 60 10.40 -21.82 2.39
CA PHE A 60 9.23 -22.57 1.96
C PHE A 60 9.48 -23.49 0.76
N ASN A 61 10.59 -23.30 0.04
CA ASN A 61 10.95 -24.09 -1.14
C ASN A 61 10.88 -25.60 -0.88
N CYS A 62 10.18 -26.34 -1.74
CA CYS A 62 9.86 -27.75 -1.52
C CYS A 62 10.99 -28.73 -1.90
N SER A 63 12.18 -28.24 -2.25
CA SER A 63 13.36 -29.06 -2.56
C SER A 63 13.67 -30.04 -1.42
N LEU A 64 14.05 -31.28 -1.77
CA LEU A 64 14.40 -32.32 -0.80
C LEU A 64 15.55 -31.93 0.12
N TRP A 65 16.42 -31.04 -0.34
CA TRP A 65 17.61 -30.57 0.39
C TRP A 65 17.36 -29.36 1.27
N ASN A 66 16.15 -28.78 1.25
CA ASN A 66 15.84 -27.63 2.08
C ASN A 66 15.68 -28.06 3.56
N PRO A 67 16.55 -27.62 4.48
CA PRO A 67 16.51 -28.04 5.88
C PRO A 67 15.43 -27.32 6.70
N SER A 68 14.76 -26.32 6.09
CA SER A 68 13.73 -25.53 6.75
C SER A 68 12.58 -26.41 7.26
N ARG A 69 12.12 -26.10 8.48
CA ARG A 69 10.92 -26.72 9.07
C ARG A 69 9.66 -26.34 8.29
N GLU A 70 9.68 -25.19 7.63
CA GLU A 70 8.57 -24.65 6.83
C GLU A 70 8.61 -25.12 5.37
N ARG A 71 9.48 -26.10 5.04
CA ARG A 71 9.57 -26.65 3.70
C ARG A 71 8.22 -27.16 3.19
N CYS A 72 7.94 -26.86 1.92
CA CYS A 72 6.68 -27.19 1.24
C CYS A 72 5.44 -26.56 1.91
N ALA A 73 5.61 -25.48 2.67
CA ALA A 73 4.53 -24.81 3.37
C ALA A 73 4.17 -23.45 2.72
N VAL A 74 3.14 -22.83 3.30
CA VAL A 74 2.78 -21.42 3.10
C VAL A 74 2.61 -20.77 4.48
N PRO A 75 2.68 -19.43 4.60
CA PRO A 75 2.43 -18.74 5.86
C PRO A 75 1.04 -18.97 6.43
N TYR A 76 0.90 -18.71 7.72
CA TYR A 76 -0.36 -18.87 8.45
C TYR A 76 -1.46 -17.92 7.95
N SER A 77 -1.10 -16.78 7.37
CA SER A 77 -2.02 -15.81 6.78
C SER A 77 -2.79 -16.37 5.57
N CYS A 78 -2.31 -17.46 4.95
CA CYS A 78 -3.05 -18.19 3.93
C CYS A 78 -4.16 -19.11 4.48
N CYS A 79 -4.26 -19.32 5.80
CA CYS A 79 -5.22 -20.25 6.42
C CYS A 79 -6.66 -19.72 6.37
N ARG A 80 -7.63 -20.60 6.01
CA ARG A 80 -9.07 -20.23 5.95
C ARG A 80 -9.77 -20.19 7.31
N ASN A 81 -9.44 -21.14 8.19
CA ASN A 81 -10.13 -21.33 9.46
C ASN A 81 -9.25 -20.84 10.61
N GLN A 82 -9.28 -19.53 10.84
CA GLN A 82 -8.78 -18.94 12.07
C GLN A 82 -9.92 -19.01 13.10
N ASP A 83 -10.13 -20.18 13.71
CA ASP A 83 -10.91 -20.27 14.95
C ASP A 83 -10.28 -19.34 16.02
N ARG A 84 -10.91 -19.18 17.19
CA ARG A 84 -10.38 -18.33 18.29
C ARG A 84 -8.90 -18.59 18.62
N VAL A 85 -8.39 -19.78 18.30
CA VAL A 85 -6.96 -20.12 18.30
C VAL A 85 -6.52 -20.43 16.85
N PRO A 86 -5.73 -19.56 16.20
CA PRO A 86 -5.25 -19.80 14.85
C PRO A 86 -4.36 -21.05 14.77
N ASN A 87 -4.67 -21.97 13.86
CA ASN A 87 -3.79 -23.10 13.57
C ASN A 87 -2.64 -22.65 12.66
N VAL A 88 -1.52 -22.25 13.27
CA VAL A 88 -0.29 -21.85 12.56
C VAL A 88 0.32 -22.96 11.68
N MET A 89 -0.07 -24.22 11.90
CA MET A 89 0.42 -25.38 11.15
C MET A 89 -0.46 -25.73 9.93
N CYS A 90 -1.53 -24.98 9.65
CA CYS A 90 -2.46 -25.32 8.56
C CYS A 90 -1.77 -25.35 7.18
N GLY A 91 -0.74 -24.51 7.00
CA GLY A 91 -0.02 -24.32 5.74
C GLY A 91 1.06 -25.37 5.47
N TYR A 92 1.33 -26.30 6.38
CA TYR A 92 2.46 -27.23 6.24
C TYR A 92 2.19 -28.33 5.19
N GLY A 93 3.16 -28.54 4.31
CA GLY A 93 3.14 -29.57 3.28
C GLY A 93 2.10 -29.37 2.17
N VAL A 94 1.45 -28.21 2.11
CA VAL A 94 0.37 -27.94 1.15
C VAL A 94 0.88 -27.67 -0.27
N THR A 95 2.14 -27.24 -0.42
CA THR A 95 2.75 -27.03 -1.74
C THR A 95 3.42 -28.29 -2.31
N ASP A 96 3.38 -29.43 -1.59
CA ASP A 96 3.83 -30.73 -2.08
C ASP A 96 2.74 -31.34 -2.98
N THR A 97 2.71 -30.89 -4.24
CA THR A 97 1.70 -31.28 -5.23
C THR A 97 1.76 -32.75 -5.62
N ALA A 98 2.85 -33.46 -5.30
CA ALA A 98 2.95 -34.90 -5.52
C ALA A 98 2.17 -35.70 -4.45
N LYS A 99 2.05 -35.15 -3.23
CA LYS A 99 1.37 -35.83 -2.10
C LYS A 99 -0.03 -35.33 -1.82
N LYS A 100 -0.38 -34.11 -2.26
CA LYS A 100 -1.66 -33.47 -1.94
C LYS A 100 -2.41 -33.07 -3.20
N SER A 101 -3.68 -33.45 -3.27
CA SER A 101 -4.58 -32.97 -4.32
C SER A 101 -5.10 -31.56 -4.00
N LEU A 102 -5.39 -30.78 -5.04
CA LEU A 102 -5.87 -29.40 -4.90
C LEU A 102 -7.13 -29.30 -4.03
N ALA A 103 -8.07 -30.23 -4.17
CA ALA A 103 -9.30 -30.27 -3.37
C ALA A 103 -9.06 -30.42 -1.86
N VAL A 104 -7.96 -31.07 -1.44
CA VAL A 104 -7.58 -31.14 -0.02
C VAL A 104 -6.96 -29.83 0.44
N VAL A 105 -6.14 -29.22 -0.40
CA VAL A 105 -5.44 -27.95 -0.11
C VAL A 105 -6.45 -26.80 0.02
N GLU A 106 -7.41 -26.70 -0.90
CA GLU A 106 -8.41 -25.62 -0.93
C GLU A 106 -9.34 -25.59 0.29
N ARG A 107 -9.50 -26.72 0.98
CA ARG A 107 -10.26 -26.78 2.25
C ARG A 107 -9.49 -26.20 3.44
N LYS A 108 -8.16 -26.12 3.36
CA LYS A 108 -7.30 -25.65 4.46
C LYS A 108 -6.85 -24.20 4.26
N ILE A 109 -6.50 -23.84 3.04
CA ILE A 109 -5.92 -22.54 2.71
C ILE A 109 -6.65 -21.85 1.56
N TYR A 110 -6.43 -20.55 1.45
CA TYR A 110 -6.67 -19.83 0.21
C TYR A 110 -5.64 -20.27 -0.84
N THR A 111 -6.09 -20.58 -2.05
CA THR A 111 -5.21 -21.00 -3.16
C THR A 111 -5.08 -19.91 -4.23
N ARG A 112 -6.05 -18.99 -4.29
CA ARG A 112 -6.09 -17.87 -5.24
C ARG A 112 -4.98 -16.86 -4.95
N GLY A 113 -4.39 -16.28 -5.98
CA GLY A 113 -3.41 -15.20 -5.83
C GLY A 113 -4.01 -13.87 -5.42
N CYS A 114 -3.23 -13.10 -4.67
CA CYS A 114 -3.65 -11.80 -4.16
C CYS A 114 -3.80 -10.73 -5.23
N LEU A 115 -3.04 -10.80 -6.34
CA LEU A 115 -3.20 -9.82 -7.43
C LEU A 115 -4.58 -9.95 -8.09
N GLN A 116 -5.03 -11.18 -8.31
CA GLN A 116 -6.37 -11.45 -8.83
C GLN A 116 -7.46 -11.11 -7.81
N ALA A 117 -7.26 -11.46 -6.54
CA ALA A 117 -8.20 -11.13 -5.46
C ALA A 117 -8.40 -9.62 -5.31
N LEU A 118 -7.32 -8.84 -5.34
CA LEU A 118 -7.37 -7.38 -5.29
C LEU A 118 -8.09 -6.80 -6.49
N ALA A 119 -7.75 -7.26 -7.71
CA ALA A 119 -8.42 -6.80 -8.92
C ALA A 119 -9.93 -7.10 -8.90
N GLN A 120 -10.32 -8.26 -8.37
CA GLN A 120 -11.72 -8.62 -8.22
C GLN A 120 -12.42 -7.76 -7.16
N MET A 121 -11.80 -7.55 -6.00
CA MET A 121 -12.33 -6.70 -4.93
C MET A 121 -12.60 -5.27 -5.43
N VAL A 122 -11.66 -4.67 -6.16
CA VAL A 122 -11.82 -3.33 -6.71
C VAL A 122 -12.94 -3.28 -7.74
N LYS A 123 -13.08 -4.31 -8.59
CA LYS A 123 -14.15 -4.36 -9.59
C LYS A 123 -15.54 -4.50 -8.95
N GLU A 124 -15.67 -5.39 -7.98
CA GLU A 124 -16.93 -5.64 -7.28
C GLU A 124 -17.35 -4.44 -6.41
N ASN A 125 -16.38 -3.71 -5.85
CA ASN A 125 -16.61 -2.57 -4.97
C ASN A 125 -16.30 -1.22 -5.65
N ALA A 126 -16.31 -1.16 -6.99
CA ALA A 126 -15.82 0.00 -7.75
C ALA A 126 -16.51 1.31 -7.36
N VAL A 127 -17.82 1.28 -7.09
CA VAL A 127 -18.60 2.45 -6.67
C VAL A 127 -18.19 2.91 -5.27
N LEU A 128 -18.03 1.98 -4.32
CA LEU A 128 -17.61 2.33 -2.97
C LEU A 128 -16.20 2.91 -2.97
N VAL A 129 -15.28 2.26 -3.68
CA VAL A 129 -13.89 2.72 -3.81
C VAL A 129 -13.84 4.10 -4.47
N SER A 130 -14.63 4.34 -5.53
CA SER A 130 -14.65 5.64 -6.20
C SER A 130 -15.19 6.74 -5.29
N VAL A 131 -16.27 6.49 -4.55
CA VAL A 131 -16.84 7.46 -3.59
C VAL A 131 -15.83 7.79 -2.48
N LEU A 132 -15.22 6.79 -1.86
CA LEU A 132 -14.21 7.01 -0.81
C LEU A 132 -13.00 7.79 -1.35
N SER A 133 -12.56 7.49 -2.56
CA SER A 133 -11.48 8.23 -3.21
C SER A 133 -11.86 9.69 -3.51
N ALA A 134 -13.10 9.94 -3.93
CA ALA A 134 -13.57 11.29 -4.20
C ALA A 134 -13.70 12.12 -2.91
N VAL A 135 -14.21 11.52 -1.83
CA VAL A 135 -14.31 12.18 -0.52
C VAL A 135 -12.93 12.53 0.03
N THR A 136 -11.99 11.59 0.00
CA THR A 136 -10.63 11.82 0.49
C THR A 136 -9.92 12.92 -0.31
N VAL A 137 -9.93 12.84 -1.64
CA VAL A 137 -9.33 13.87 -2.51
C VAL A 137 -10.02 15.22 -2.33
N GLY A 138 -11.35 15.24 -2.26
CA GLY A 138 -12.12 16.47 -2.04
C GLY A 138 -11.79 17.14 -0.70
N SER A 139 -11.70 16.36 0.37
CA SER A 139 -11.35 16.87 1.70
C SER A 139 -9.94 17.47 1.73
N LEU A 140 -8.97 16.83 1.07
CA LEU A 140 -7.61 17.34 0.93
C LEU A 140 -7.57 18.64 0.12
N ALA A 141 -8.32 18.71 -0.99
CA ALA A 141 -8.39 19.92 -1.82
C ALA A 141 -8.97 21.11 -1.05
N VAL A 142 -10.05 20.90 -0.29
CA VAL A 142 -10.64 21.95 0.57
C VAL A 142 -9.65 22.39 1.64
N GLY A 143 -8.95 21.44 2.28
CA GLY A 143 -7.92 21.76 3.28
C GLY A 143 -6.79 22.62 2.72
N ILE A 144 -6.28 22.27 1.53
CA ILE A 144 -5.23 23.04 0.85
C ILE A 144 -5.74 24.43 0.47
N ALA A 145 -6.95 24.54 -0.11
CA ALA A 145 -7.53 25.83 -0.46
C ALA A 145 -7.72 26.73 0.77
N GLY A 146 -8.22 26.18 1.88
CA GLY A 146 -8.36 26.88 3.15
C GLY A 146 -7.01 27.39 3.67
N ALA A 147 -5.97 26.55 3.68
CA ALA A 147 -4.63 26.94 4.08
C ALA A 147 -4.08 28.09 3.21
N MET A 148 -4.28 28.03 1.89
CA MET A 148 -3.84 29.07 0.97
C MET A 148 -4.56 30.40 1.21
N LEU A 149 -5.86 30.37 1.49
CA LEU A 149 -6.64 31.58 1.82
C LEU A 149 -6.14 32.22 3.13
N LEU A 150 -5.87 31.41 4.15
CA LEU A 150 -5.33 31.89 5.42
C LEU A 150 -3.96 32.54 5.25
N ILE A 151 -3.04 31.90 4.53
CA ILE A 151 -1.71 32.46 4.24
C ILE A 151 -1.84 33.80 3.50
N HIS A 152 -2.72 33.88 2.51
CA HIS A 152 -2.96 35.11 1.77
C HIS A 152 -3.44 36.25 2.68
N SER A 153 -4.39 35.95 3.57
CA SER A 153 -4.93 36.94 4.53
C SER A 153 -3.86 37.45 5.50
N ILE A 154 -2.98 36.58 5.99
CA ILE A 154 -1.88 36.96 6.90
C ILE A 154 -0.89 37.88 6.17
N HIS A 155 -0.53 37.54 4.93
CA HIS A 155 0.37 38.38 4.14
C HIS A 155 -0.25 39.75 3.83
N ALA A 156 -1.55 39.80 3.52
CA ALA A 156 -2.27 41.04 3.30
C ALA A 156 -2.32 41.90 4.57
N ALA A 157 -2.65 41.30 5.73
CA ALA A 157 -2.66 42.00 7.02
C ALA A 157 -1.29 42.54 7.41
N ARG A 158 -0.22 41.76 7.19
CA ARG A 158 1.16 42.21 7.43
C ARG A 158 1.53 43.40 6.53
N ARG A 159 1.16 43.37 5.25
CA ARG A 159 1.40 44.48 4.31
C ARG A 159 0.66 45.75 4.77
N ALA A 160 -0.61 45.64 5.13
CA ALA A 160 -1.39 46.77 5.65
C ALA A 160 -0.77 47.37 6.93
N ALA A 161 -0.32 46.52 7.86
CA ALA A 161 0.36 46.97 9.08
C ALA A 161 1.68 47.71 8.78
N THR A 162 2.49 47.20 7.83
CA THR A 162 3.73 47.88 7.42
C THR A 162 3.48 49.24 6.75
N GLU A 163 2.42 49.35 5.95
CA GLU A 163 2.04 50.62 5.30
C GLU A 163 1.52 51.63 6.33
N ALA A 164 0.70 51.21 7.29
CA ALA A 164 0.22 52.05 8.37
C ALA A 164 1.38 52.60 9.21
N ASN A 165 2.33 51.74 9.60
CA ASN A 165 3.51 52.16 10.36
C ASN A 165 4.38 53.17 9.58
N ARG A 166 4.53 52.99 8.27
CA ARG A 166 5.26 53.94 7.39
C ARG A 166 4.55 55.29 7.28
N ARG A 167 3.22 55.32 7.24
CA ARG A 167 2.44 56.58 7.23
C ARG A 167 2.59 57.35 8.53
N SER A 168 2.49 56.67 9.68
CA SER A 168 2.71 57.30 11.00
C SER A 168 4.12 57.89 11.12
N ALA A 169 5.15 57.14 10.71
CA ALA A 169 6.54 57.62 10.72
C ALA A 169 6.79 58.82 9.78
N THR A 170 6.02 58.95 8.70
CA THR A 170 6.10 60.11 7.79
C THR A 170 5.37 61.32 8.36
N ALA A 171 4.24 61.11 9.06
CA ALA A 171 3.46 62.17 9.68
C ALA A 171 4.15 62.79 10.91
N GLU A 172 4.96 62.04 11.65
CA GLU A 172 5.74 62.54 12.79
C GLU A 172 7.03 63.30 12.40
N ARG A 173 7.41 63.37 11.11
CA ARG A 173 8.57 64.16 10.66
C ARG A 173 8.13 65.63 10.54
N PRO A 174 8.46 66.54 11.50
CA PRO A 174 8.01 67.92 11.45
C PRO A 174 8.73 68.66 10.31
N SER A 175 8.07 69.67 9.74
CA SER A 175 8.63 70.66 8.82
C SER A 175 9.79 71.46 9.46
N SER A 176 10.94 70.85 9.72
CA SER A 176 12.16 71.53 10.18
C SER A 176 13.18 71.77 9.07
N MET A 177 12.79 71.64 7.80
CA MET A 177 13.62 72.01 6.63
C MET A 177 12.84 72.95 5.69
N MET A 178 12.45 74.12 6.20
CA MET A 178 12.17 75.30 5.37
C MET A 178 12.36 76.58 6.19
N SER A 179 13.60 76.79 6.64
CA SER A 179 14.14 78.09 7.02
C SER A 179 15.65 78.00 6.92
N GLY A 180 16.18 78.49 5.81
CA GLY A 180 17.59 78.50 5.46
C GLY A 180 17.74 79.41 4.24
N VAL A 181 17.48 80.69 4.49
CA VAL A 181 17.96 81.83 3.69
C VAL A 181 19.48 81.85 3.75
#